data_AF-A0AAD1ZZM5-F1
#
_entry.id   AF-A0AAD1ZZM5-F1
#
_cell.length_a   1.000
_cell.length_b   1.000
_cell.length_c   1.000
_cell.angle_alpha   90.00
_cell.angle_beta   90.00
_cell.angle_gamma   90.00
#
_symmetry.space_group_name_H-M   'P 1'
#
loop_
_entity.id
_entity.type
_entity.pdbx_description
1 polymer ?
#
loop_
_entity_poly.entity_id
_entity_poly.type
_entity_poly.pdbx_seq_one_letter_code
_entity_poly.pdbx_strand_id
1 'polypeptide(L)'
;MDRPRKLGAKWTGKSIVPDEKIETYELDYEGKRDRWNGYDAASYKHVIEGYEASEARRKYLKEQQLKKLEEKNGNQNEEGGVSDDEGNEDDLKVDEAKVDESKQMDFTKVERRLRTTGGGGTGTGDNCKRVSGQALEFKQLKIHAWEAFDKGHDVHMQAAPSEAELLYKNFNINKEKLKFQRKESHGEVRKNHKRPDVDMHSHLLFSESFKNLRQLYRENRWNNEGGKILTVRNNYCNGAAGIEASEAAADLMKANIACKEITEATLVEEKRLATWGSEVPDVLFLDEKKLAEALKNKDDRRREEKDERKRKYNVKWNDEVTPEDMEAYRMKRVHQDDPMKDFLH
;
A
#
# COMPACT_ATOMS: atom_id res chain seq x y z
N MET A 1 23.94 57.81 14.97
CA MET A 1 24.53 58.55 16.12
C MET A 1 25.83 59.28 15.76
N ASP A 2 25.80 60.61 15.77
CA ASP A 2 26.93 61.49 15.43
C ASP A 2 27.80 61.84 16.66
N ARG A 3 29.09 62.09 16.41
CA ARG A 3 30.01 62.61 17.44
C ARG A 3 29.53 63.99 17.95
N PRO A 4 29.61 64.27 19.26
CA PRO A 4 29.19 65.57 19.80
C PRO A 4 29.98 66.73 19.17
N ARG A 5 29.26 67.74 18.70
CA ARG A 5 29.81 68.92 18.00
C ARG A 5 30.05 70.06 18.99
N LYS A 6 31.09 70.88 18.73
CA LYS A 6 31.40 72.09 19.53
C LYS A 6 30.27 73.13 19.49
N LEU A 7 29.65 73.31 18.33
CA LEU A 7 28.40 74.06 18.17
C LEU A 7 27.35 73.10 17.60
N GLY A 8 26.23 72.95 18.30
CA GLY A 8 25.19 71.99 17.94
C GLY A 8 24.48 72.34 16.62
N ALA A 9 23.93 71.32 15.96
CA ALA A 9 23.12 71.49 14.76
C ALA A 9 21.86 72.34 15.01
N LYS A 10 21.35 72.36 16.26
CA LYS A 10 20.24 73.24 16.68
C LYS A 10 20.51 74.74 16.48
N TRP A 11 21.77 75.17 16.55
CA TRP A 11 22.16 76.58 16.43
C TRP A 11 22.75 76.92 15.07
N THR A 12 23.39 75.95 14.43
CA THR A 12 24.13 76.16 13.18
C THR A 12 23.34 75.76 11.93
N GLY A 13 22.29 74.92 12.07
CA GLY A 13 21.45 74.44 10.97
C GLY A 13 22.15 73.63 9.88
N LYS A 14 23.44 73.30 10.07
CA LYS A 14 24.29 72.63 9.08
C LYS A 14 24.45 71.14 9.39
N SER A 15 24.55 70.32 8.34
CA SER A 15 24.77 68.86 8.42
C SER A 15 23.73 68.17 9.29
N ILE A 16 22.47 68.21 8.86
CA ILE A 16 21.33 67.49 9.46
C ILE A 16 21.43 66.04 9.00
N VAL A 17 21.44 65.10 9.95
CA VAL A 17 21.46 63.66 9.68
C VAL A 17 20.04 63.22 9.27
N PRO A 18 19.88 62.30 8.31
CA PRO A 18 18.57 61.72 8.02
C PRO A 18 17.95 61.06 9.25
N ASP A 19 16.62 61.06 9.32
CA ASP A 19 15.90 60.43 10.43
C ASP A 19 16.11 58.91 10.45
N GLU A 20 16.31 58.35 11.64
CA GLU A 20 16.46 56.91 11.83
C GLU A 20 15.09 56.23 11.78
N LYS A 21 14.98 55.08 11.10
CA LYS A 21 13.75 54.32 11.01
C LYS A 21 13.54 53.54 12.31
N ILE A 22 12.43 53.80 12.99
CA ILE A 22 12.05 53.08 14.21
C ILE A 22 11.30 51.82 13.79
N GLU A 23 11.90 50.65 14.02
CA GLU A 23 11.28 49.36 13.73
C GLU A 23 11.03 48.60 15.04
N THR A 24 9.85 48.02 15.17
CA THR A 24 9.49 47.18 16.31
C THR A 24 9.19 45.78 15.79
N TYR A 25 9.89 44.79 16.34
CA TYR A 25 9.77 43.39 15.93
C TYR A 25 9.51 42.52 17.15
N GLU A 26 8.51 41.65 17.05
CA GLU A 26 8.25 40.61 18.02
C GLU A 26 8.93 39.31 17.55
N LEU A 27 10.06 38.99 18.14
CA LEU A 27 10.82 37.77 17.87
C LEU A 27 10.73 36.79 19.04
N ASP A 28 10.69 35.50 18.70
CA ASP A 28 10.76 34.39 19.66
C ASP A 28 12.14 34.31 20.33
N TYR A 29 12.28 33.41 21.32
CA TYR A 29 13.53 33.26 22.08
C TYR A 29 14.73 32.94 21.17
N GLU A 30 14.55 32.03 20.21
CA GLU A 30 15.58 31.68 19.23
C GLU A 30 15.84 32.84 18.27
N GLY A 31 14.79 33.50 17.79
CA GLY A 31 14.90 34.67 16.91
C GLY A 31 15.67 35.83 17.56
N LYS A 32 15.52 36.07 18.87
CA LYS A 32 16.30 37.11 19.58
C LYS A 32 17.79 36.75 19.74
N ARG A 33 18.13 35.47 19.75
CA ARG A 33 19.50 34.97 19.95
C ARG A 33 20.15 34.50 18.67
N ASP A 34 19.45 34.57 17.55
CA ASP A 34 20.01 34.18 16.28
C ASP A 34 21.19 35.08 15.94
N ARG A 35 22.36 34.44 15.86
CA ARG A 35 23.64 35.07 15.53
C ARG A 35 23.63 35.62 14.11
N TRP A 36 22.76 35.08 13.25
CA TRP A 36 22.65 35.45 11.84
C TRP A 36 21.57 36.50 11.59
N ASN A 37 21.00 37.12 12.62
CA ASN A 37 20.12 38.27 12.45
C ASN A 37 20.83 39.42 11.73
N GLY A 38 20.23 39.91 10.65
CA GLY A 38 20.80 40.95 9.79
C GLY A 38 21.85 40.44 8.81
N TYR A 39 22.00 39.12 8.62
CA TYR A 39 22.87 38.55 7.62
C TYR A 39 22.35 38.84 6.20
N ASP A 40 23.18 39.47 5.36
CA ASP A 40 22.91 39.67 3.94
C ASP A 40 23.45 38.51 3.12
N ALA A 41 22.58 37.83 2.36
CA ALA A 41 22.96 36.69 1.53
C ALA A 41 24.01 37.07 0.47
N ALA A 42 24.02 38.32 -0.01
CA ALA A 42 25.01 38.78 -0.98
C ALA A 42 26.44 38.84 -0.39
N SER A 43 26.55 39.01 0.93
CA SER A 43 27.85 39.06 1.62
C SER A 43 28.61 37.72 1.59
N TYR A 44 27.90 36.60 1.39
CA TYR A 44 28.51 35.26 1.27
C TYR A 44 29.42 35.14 0.04
N LYS A 45 29.26 36.02 -0.95
CA LYS A 45 30.05 36.01 -2.18
C LYS A 45 31.57 36.07 -1.91
N HIS A 46 31.99 36.83 -0.90
CA HIS A 46 33.40 36.91 -0.51
C HIS A 46 33.97 35.53 -0.11
N VAL A 47 33.16 34.70 0.56
CA VAL A 47 33.56 33.35 0.99
C VAL A 47 33.76 32.47 -0.23
N ILE A 48 32.81 32.51 -1.19
CA ILE A 48 32.90 31.80 -2.47
C ILE A 48 34.18 32.19 -3.21
N GLU A 49 34.43 33.49 -3.37
CA GLU A 49 35.64 34.01 -4.03
C GLU A 49 36.93 33.52 -3.34
N GLY A 50 36.94 33.42 -2.01
CA GLY A 50 38.05 32.85 -1.25
C GLY A 50 38.26 31.35 -1.49
N TYR A 51 37.18 30.57 -1.59
CA TYR A 51 37.24 29.15 -1.94
C TYR A 51 37.73 28.95 -3.36
N GLU A 52 37.18 29.67 -4.34
CA GLU A 52 37.60 29.62 -5.75
C GLU A 52 39.09 29.91 -5.91
N ALA A 53 39.60 30.93 -5.23
CA ALA A 53 41.03 31.25 -5.21
C ALA A 53 41.89 30.12 -4.60
N SER A 54 41.38 29.45 -3.56
CA SER A 54 42.06 28.33 -2.90
C SER A 54 42.07 27.08 -3.77
N GLU A 55 40.97 26.79 -4.47
CA GLU A 55 40.87 25.69 -5.41
C GLU A 55 41.75 25.89 -6.65
N ALA A 56 41.81 27.12 -7.18
CA ALA A 56 42.74 27.47 -8.26
C ALA A 56 44.20 27.22 -7.87
N ARG A 57 44.58 27.55 -6.63
CA ARG A 57 45.92 27.23 -6.08
C ARG A 57 46.16 25.74 -5.97
N ARG A 58 45.18 24.97 -5.47
CA ARG A 58 45.26 23.51 -5.36
C ARG A 58 45.42 22.85 -6.74
N LYS A 59 44.65 23.32 -7.73
CA LYS A 59 44.72 22.87 -9.11
C LYS A 59 46.09 23.15 -9.72
N TYR A 60 46.61 24.37 -9.58
CA TYR A 60 47.95 24.74 -10.05
C TYR A 60 49.04 23.87 -9.43
N LEU A 61 48.99 23.62 -8.12
CA LEU A 61 49.96 22.76 -7.44
C LEU A 61 49.91 21.32 -7.97
N LYS A 62 48.71 20.79 -8.21
CA LYS A 62 48.50 19.45 -8.78
C LYS A 62 49.00 19.35 -10.22
N GLU A 63 48.79 20.37 -11.04
CA GLU A 63 49.34 20.46 -12.41
C GLU A 63 50.87 20.49 -12.40
N GLN A 64 51.49 21.24 -11.47
CA GLN A 64 52.95 21.23 -11.29
C GLN A 64 53.48 19.86 -10.86
N GLN A 65 52.76 19.12 -10.01
CA GLN A 65 53.12 17.76 -9.62
C GLN A 65 53.01 16.78 -10.79
N LEU A 66 51.94 16.86 -11.58
CA LEU A 66 51.74 16.05 -12.78
C LEU A 66 52.83 16.30 -13.81
N LYS A 67 53.16 17.56 -14.08
CA LYS A 67 54.25 17.92 -15.01
C LYS A 67 55.59 17.34 -14.56
N LYS A 68 55.89 17.39 -13.26
CA LYS A 68 57.10 16.76 -12.69
C LYS A 68 57.08 15.23 -12.79
N LEU A 69 55.91 14.60 -12.69
CA LEU A 69 55.76 13.14 -12.88
C LEU A 69 55.92 12.77 -14.36
N GLU A 70 55.37 13.54 -15.30
CA GLU A 70 55.53 13.35 -16.74
C GLU A 70 57.00 13.51 -17.17
N GLU A 71 57.70 14.53 -16.66
CA GLU A 71 59.14 14.74 -16.89
C GLU A 71 60.00 13.61 -16.30
N LYS A 72 59.59 13.00 -15.18
CA LYS A 72 60.25 11.82 -14.59
C LYS A 72 59.95 10.53 -15.36
N ASN A 73 58.71 10.33 -15.80
CA ASN A 73 58.30 9.19 -16.61
C ASN A 73 58.99 9.19 -17.99
N GLY A 74 59.36 10.36 -18.51
CA GLY A 74 60.18 10.48 -19.72
C GLY A 74 61.65 10.08 -19.55
N ASN A 75 62.16 9.97 -18.32
CA ASN A 75 63.57 9.69 -18.02
C ASN A 75 63.84 8.33 -17.36
N GLN A 76 62.83 7.55 -16.96
CA GLN A 76 63.03 6.25 -16.31
C GLN A 76 61.97 5.23 -16.72
N ASN A 77 62.31 4.38 -17.71
CA ASN A 77 61.89 2.98 -17.69
C ASN A 77 62.84 2.26 -16.71
N GLU A 78 62.59 2.35 -15.41
CA GLU A 78 62.98 1.33 -14.41
C GLU A 78 62.54 1.77 -13.00
N GLU A 79 61.87 0.83 -12.33
CA GLU A 79 61.55 0.71 -10.90
C GLU A 79 60.39 1.53 -10.30
N GLY A 80 59.37 0.76 -9.88
CA GLY A 80 58.13 1.23 -9.29
C GLY A 80 58.30 1.74 -7.86
N GLY A 81 57.67 2.89 -7.61
CA GLY A 81 57.38 3.39 -6.28
C GLY A 81 55.88 3.36 -6.05
N VAL A 82 55.44 2.48 -5.16
CA VAL A 82 54.08 2.43 -4.59
C VAL A 82 53.77 3.80 -3.98
N SER A 83 52.78 4.48 -4.56
CA SER A 83 52.10 5.60 -3.92
C SER A 83 51.09 4.99 -2.95
N ASP A 84 51.35 5.10 -1.65
CA ASP A 84 50.40 4.77 -0.58
C ASP A 84 49.07 5.47 -0.83
N ASP A 85 48.09 4.68 -1.27
CA ASP A 85 46.68 5.01 -1.39
C ASP A 85 46.06 4.92 0.02
N GLU A 86 46.38 5.88 0.87
CA GLU A 86 45.66 6.05 2.14
C GLU A 86 44.32 6.73 1.86
N GLY A 87 43.29 5.89 1.71
CA GLY A 87 41.91 6.35 1.58
C GLY A 87 40.92 5.35 1.00
N ASN A 88 41.14 4.04 1.10
CA ASN A 88 40.04 3.08 0.94
C ASN A 88 39.18 3.12 2.20
N GLU A 89 38.41 4.20 2.35
CA GLU A 89 37.15 4.12 3.09
C GLU A 89 36.30 3.09 2.35
N ASP A 90 36.20 1.92 2.97
CA ASP A 90 35.51 0.71 2.54
C ASP A 90 33.98 0.92 2.53
N ASP A 91 33.53 1.94 1.81
CA ASP A 91 32.15 2.10 1.40
C ASP A 91 32.06 1.53 -0.01
N LEU A 92 31.52 0.31 -0.11
CA LEU A 92 30.94 -0.25 -1.34
C LEU A 92 29.85 0.71 -1.86
N LYS A 93 30.28 1.80 -2.49
CA LYS A 93 29.46 2.86 -3.05
C LYS A 93 28.86 2.43 -4.39
N VAL A 94 28.31 1.22 -4.41
CA VAL A 94 27.47 0.64 -5.47
C VAL A 94 26.27 -0.10 -4.86
N ASP A 95 26.08 -0.09 -3.54
CA ASP A 95 24.74 -0.30 -3.02
C ASP A 95 24.11 1.09 -2.95
N GLU A 96 23.40 1.45 -4.02
CA GLU A 96 22.40 2.52 -4.03
C GLU A 96 21.47 2.22 -2.86
N ALA A 97 21.82 2.77 -1.69
CA ALA A 97 21.08 2.63 -0.46
C ALA A 97 19.63 2.87 -0.86
N LYS A 98 18.78 1.86 -0.64
CA LYS A 98 17.34 1.90 -0.85
C LYS A 98 16.89 3.35 -0.65
N VAL A 99 16.58 4.01 -1.77
CA VAL A 99 16.25 5.44 -1.92
C VAL A 99 16.09 6.12 -0.57
N ASP A 100 16.96 7.09 -0.23
CA ASP A 100 16.84 7.90 1.00
C ASP A 100 15.39 8.32 1.22
N GLU A 101 14.73 7.63 2.17
CA GLU A 101 13.28 7.60 2.37
C GLU A 101 12.71 8.95 2.85
N SER A 102 13.54 9.99 2.95
CA SER A 102 13.12 11.36 3.26
C SER A 102 12.70 12.17 2.03
N LYS A 103 13.03 11.71 0.81
CA LYS A 103 12.63 12.36 -0.45
C LYS A 103 11.39 11.71 -1.08
N GLN A 104 11.04 10.50 -0.65
CA GLN A 104 9.86 9.76 -1.10
C GLN A 104 8.68 10.12 -0.19
N MET A 105 7.95 11.18 -0.53
CA MET A 105 6.91 11.72 0.36
C MET A 105 5.63 10.88 0.41
N ASP A 106 5.42 9.89 -0.46
CA ASP A 106 4.13 9.21 -0.52
C ASP A 106 4.28 7.70 -0.85
N PHE A 107 3.55 6.88 -0.08
CA PHE A 107 3.19 5.47 -0.27
C PHE A 107 3.97 4.34 0.43
N THR A 108 4.74 4.57 1.49
CA THR A 108 5.31 3.44 2.27
C THR A 108 5.22 3.62 3.77
N LYS A 109 4.50 2.71 4.43
CA LYS A 109 4.62 2.52 5.89
C LYS A 109 5.96 1.84 6.16
N VAL A 110 6.98 2.64 6.45
CA VAL A 110 8.28 2.12 6.90
C VAL A 110 8.23 1.94 8.42
N GLU A 111 8.06 0.70 8.87
CA GLU A 111 8.19 0.39 10.29
C GLU A 111 9.69 0.33 10.66
N ARG A 112 10.23 1.44 11.20
CA ARG A 112 11.67 1.63 11.53
C ARG A 112 12.35 0.53 12.36
N ARG A 113 11.61 -0.42 12.92
CA ARG A 113 12.16 -1.53 13.72
C ARG A 113 12.73 -2.67 12.86
N LEU A 114 12.17 -2.89 11.68
CA LEU A 114 12.64 -3.90 10.74
C LEU A 114 13.02 -3.17 9.47
N ARG A 115 14.27 -3.31 9.00
CA ARG A 115 14.73 -2.76 7.71
C ARG A 115 14.10 -3.53 6.52
N THR A 116 12.80 -3.79 6.59
CA THR A 116 12.01 -4.45 5.56
C THR A 116 11.09 -3.38 4.98
N THR A 117 11.28 -3.05 3.70
CA THR A 117 10.41 -2.11 3.01
C THR A 117 9.10 -2.82 2.72
N GLY A 118 8.03 -2.38 3.39
CA GLY A 118 6.68 -2.91 3.26
C GLY A 118 5.99 -2.53 1.96
N GLY A 119 6.68 -2.68 0.82
CA GLY A 119 6.15 -2.50 -0.53
C GLY A 119 5.88 -1.05 -0.92
N GLY A 120 6.63 -0.54 -1.90
CA GLY A 120 6.30 0.71 -2.60
C GLY A 120 7.24 1.03 -3.75
N GLY A 121 6.67 1.76 -4.73
CA GLY A 121 7.29 2.60 -5.78
C GLY A 121 8.34 1.96 -6.70
N THR A 122 9.49 1.61 -6.15
CA THR A 122 10.64 1.04 -6.87
C THR A 122 10.89 -0.42 -6.49
N GLY A 123 10.17 -0.92 -5.50
CA GLY A 123 10.17 -2.32 -5.09
C GLY A 123 8.88 -3.02 -5.49
N THR A 124 8.97 -3.91 -6.47
CA THR A 124 8.31 -5.22 -6.46
C THR A 124 8.79 -5.95 -5.19
N GLY A 125 8.35 -5.42 -4.04
CA GLY A 125 9.04 -5.52 -2.75
C GLY A 125 9.06 -6.93 -2.23
N ASP A 126 9.84 -7.16 -1.18
CA ASP A 126 10.15 -8.48 -0.60
C ASP A 126 8.96 -9.46 -0.51
N ASN A 127 7.72 -8.98 -0.43
CA ASN A 127 6.51 -9.80 -0.54
C ASN A 127 6.37 -10.59 -1.85
N CYS A 128 6.69 -10.00 -3.01
CA CYS A 128 6.70 -10.73 -4.28
C CYS A 128 7.76 -11.84 -4.25
N LYS A 129 8.95 -11.53 -3.70
CA LYS A 129 10.05 -12.48 -3.58
C LYS A 129 9.74 -13.60 -2.57
N ARG A 130 9.05 -13.30 -1.47
CA ARG A 130 8.64 -14.26 -0.41
C ARG A 130 7.78 -15.40 -0.92
N VAL A 131 6.92 -15.14 -1.90
CA VAL A 131 5.99 -16.15 -2.45
C VAL A 131 6.54 -16.81 -3.71
N SER A 132 7.61 -16.26 -4.30
CA SER A 132 8.22 -16.78 -5.52
C SER A 132 9.24 -17.90 -5.28
N GLY A 133 9.53 -18.67 -6.33
CA GLY A 133 10.55 -19.73 -6.31
C GLY A 133 10.14 -20.97 -5.51
N GLN A 134 11.10 -21.54 -4.79
CA GLN A 134 10.94 -22.78 -4.01
C GLN A 134 9.85 -22.68 -2.92
N ALA A 135 9.50 -21.47 -2.48
CA ALA A 135 8.42 -21.25 -1.51
C ALA A 135 7.06 -21.74 -2.04
N LEU A 136 6.82 -21.62 -3.35
CA LEU A 136 5.58 -22.07 -3.98
C LEU A 136 5.51 -23.59 -4.04
N GLU A 137 6.60 -24.25 -4.43
CA GLU A 137 6.72 -25.71 -4.43
C GLU A 137 6.53 -26.30 -3.04
N PHE A 138 7.19 -25.70 -2.04
CA PHE A 138 7.04 -26.08 -0.64
C PHE A 138 5.59 -25.92 -0.14
N LYS A 139 4.90 -24.85 -0.55
CA LYS A 139 3.48 -24.63 -0.24
C LYS A 139 2.59 -25.72 -0.84
N GLN A 140 2.81 -26.10 -2.10
CA GLN A 140 2.04 -27.17 -2.76
C GLN A 140 2.27 -28.52 -2.07
N LEU A 141 3.53 -28.82 -1.74
CA LEU A 141 3.90 -30.04 -1.04
C LEU A 141 3.23 -30.11 0.35
N LYS A 142 3.16 -28.99 1.06
CA LYS A 142 2.45 -28.87 2.33
C LYS A 142 0.93 -29.10 2.21
N ILE A 143 0.30 -28.55 1.17
CA ILE A 143 -1.13 -28.79 0.89
C ILE A 143 -1.38 -30.28 0.62
N HIS A 144 -0.54 -30.92 -0.19
CA HIS A 144 -0.66 -32.34 -0.48
C HIS A 144 -0.52 -33.21 0.78
N ALA A 145 0.41 -32.89 1.68
CA ALA A 145 0.55 -33.61 2.95
C ALA A 145 -0.70 -33.51 3.83
N TRP A 146 -1.34 -32.32 3.91
CA TRP A 146 -2.61 -32.17 4.62
C TRP A 146 -3.75 -32.97 3.97
N GLU A 147 -3.88 -32.93 2.65
CA GLU A 147 -4.89 -33.74 1.95
C GLU A 147 -4.66 -35.25 2.11
N ALA A 148 -3.40 -35.69 2.22
CA ALA A 148 -3.07 -37.08 2.46
C ALA A 148 -3.42 -37.49 3.90
N PHE A 149 -3.14 -36.61 4.86
CA PHE A 149 -3.51 -36.79 6.27
C PHE A 149 -5.02 -36.89 6.46
N ASP A 150 -5.81 -36.02 5.83
CA ASP A 150 -7.28 -36.07 5.87
C ASP A 150 -7.84 -37.37 5.25
N LYS A 151 -7.12 -37.97 4.30
CA LYS A 151 -7.45 -39.28 3.71
C LYS A 151 -7.01 -40.46 4.59
N GLY A 152 -6.32 -40.20 5.71
CA GLY A 152 -5.85 -41.21 6.66
C GLY A 152 -4.43 -41.72 6.41
N HIS A 153 -3.64 -41.08 5.54
CA HIS A 153 -2.22 -41.39 5.38
C HIS A 153 -1.38 -40.58 6.37
N ASP A 154 -0.56 -41.25 7.18
CA ASP A 154 0.30 -40.60 8.17
C ASP A 154 1.56 -40.01 7.50
N VAL A 155 1.42 -38.80 6.95
CA VAL A 155 2.49 -38.09 6.24
C VAL A 155 2.64 -36.70 6.81
N HIS A 156 3.80 -36.41 7.42
CA HIS A 156 4.06 -35.11 8.02
C HIS A 156 5.33 -34.46 7.47
N MET A 157 5.16 -33.28 6.88
CA MET A 157 6.21 -32.51 6.20
C MET A 157 7.46 -32.25 7.01
N GLN A 158 7.32 -31.86 8.28
CA GLN A 158 8.45 -31.55 9.15
C GLN A 158 9.01 -32.79 9.85
N ALA A 159 8.25 -33.90 9.91
CA ALA A 159 8.71 -35.11 10.61
C ALA A 159 9.44 -36.06 9.65
N ALA A 160 8.89 -36.23 8.44
CA ALA A 160 9.44 -37.07 7.38
C ALA A 160 9.44 -36.32 6.03
N PRO A 161 10.32 -35.31 5.84
CA PRO A 161 10.30 -34.46 4.64
C PRO A 161 10.63 -35.22 3.34
N SER A 162 11.55 -36.19 3.39
CA SER A 162 11.96 -36.98 2.23
C SER A 162 10.84 -37.91 1.74
N GLU A 163 10.12 -38.53 2.67
CA GLU A 163 8.97 -39.37 2.37
C GLU A 163 7.84 -38.55 1.75
N ALA A 164 7.51 -37.40 2.35
CA ALA A 164 6.49 -36.50 1.81
C ALA A 164 6.84 -36.04 0.39
N GLU A 165 8.11 -35.72 0.12
CA GLU A 165 8.58 -35.33 -1.22
C GLU A 165 8.49 -36.48 -2.23
N LEU A 166 8.89 -37.70 -1.85
CA LEU A 166 8.78 -38.89 -2.71
C LEU A 166 7.32 -39.18 -3.08
N LEU A 167 6.41 -39.14 -2.10
CA LEU A 167 4.99 -39.32 -2.33
C LEU A 167 4.43 -38.24 -3.26
N TYR A 168 4.85 -36.99 -3.11
CA TYR A 168 4.43 -35.89 -3.99
C TYR A 168 4.95 -36.04 -5.42
N LYS A 169 6.20 -36.49 -5.60
CA LYS A 169 6.75 -36.81 -6.94
C LYS A 169 5.94 -37.91 -7.60
N ASN A 170 5.64 -38.99 -6.87
CA ASN A 170 4.81 -40.08 -7.35
C ASN A 170 3.39 -39.60 -7.70
N PHE A 171 2.81 -38.73 -6.87
CA PHE A 171 1.51 -38.11 -7.13
C PHE A 171 1.52 -37.28 -8.42
N ASN A 172 2.55 -36.47 -8.66
CA ASN A 172 2.66 -35.68 -9.88
C ASN A 172 2.76 -36.55 -11.13
N ILE A 173 3.55 -37.63 -11.10
CA ILE A 173 3.63 -38.60 -12.19
C ILE A 173 2.26 -39.22 -12.46
N ASN A 174 1.55 -39.65 -11.42
CA ASN A 174 0.22 -40.26 -11.56
C ASN A 174 -0.82 -39.26 -12.06
N LYS A 175 -0.74 -38.00 -11.63
CA LYS A 175 -1.61 -36.91 -12.08
C LYS A 175 -1.42 -36.63 -13.57
N GLU A 176 -0.20 -36.62 -14.08
CA GLU A 176 0.08 -36.45 -15.51
C GLU A 176 -0.42 -37.65 -16.33
N LYS A 177 -0.22 -38.89 -15.85
CA LYS A 177 -0.80 -40.10 -16.47
C LYS A 177 -2.33 -40.02 -16.56
N LEU A 178 -3.00 -39.60 -15.50
CA LEU A 178 -4.46 -39.44 -15.48
C LEU A 178 -4.94 -38.34 -16.43
N LYS A 179 -4.22 -37.21 -16.50
CA LYS A 179 -4.51 -36.14 -17.46
C LYS A 179 -4.37 -36.62 -18.90
N PHE A 180 -3.36 -37.43 -19.18
CA PHE A 180 -3.16 -38.03 -20.50
C PHE A 180 -4.32 -38.95 -20.88
N GLN A 181 -4.70 -39.89 -20.01
CA GLN A 181 -5.86 -40.77 -20.22
C GLN A 181 -7.17 -39.99 -20.41
N ARG A 182 -7.36 -38.89 -19.66
CA ARG A 182 -8.54 -38.01 -19.83
C ARG A 182 -8.54 -37.30 -21.19
N LYS A 183 -7.38 -36.86 -21.68
CA LYS A 183 -7.25 -36.25 -23.02
C LYS A 183 -7.50 -37.26 -24.13
N GLU A 184 -6.99 -38.47 -24.00
CA GLU A 184 -7.24 -39.55 -24.97
C GLU A 184 -8.71 -39.93 -25.03
N SER A 185 -9.35 -40.21 -23.89
CA SER A 185 -10.79 -40.49 -23.84
C SER A 185 -11.65 -39.34 -24.38
N HIS A 186 -11.32 -38.08 -24.08
CA HIS A 186 -12.02 -36.93 -24.67
C HIS A 186 -11.78 -36.80 -26.18
N GLY A 187 -10.57 -37.12 -26.65
CA GLY A 187 -10.24 -37.19 -28.08
C GLY A 187 -11.01 -38.29 -28.81
N GLU A 188 -11.17 -39.45 -28.18
CA GLU A 188 -11.97 -40.59 -28.67
C GLU A 188 -13.45 -40.19 -28.82
N VAL A 189 -14.02 -39.56 -27.79
CA VAL A 189 -15.41 -39.05 -27.81
C VAL A 189 -15.60 -38.01 -28.91
N ARG A 190 -14.60 -37.13 -29.14
CA ARG A 190 -14.61 -36.18 -30.26
C ARG A 190 -14.52 -36.85 -31.64
N LYS A 191 -13.73 -37.92 -31.79
CA LYS A 191 -13.64 -38.69 -33.04
C LYS A 191 -14.93 -39.46 -33.34
N ASN A 192 -15.60 -39.95 -32.30
CA ASN A 192 -16.89 -40.64 -32.41
C ASN A 192 -18.06 -39.69 -32.72
N HIS A 193 -17.89 -38.37 -32.49
CA HIS A 193 -18.84 -37.32 -32.89
C HIS A 193 -18.61 -36.79 -34.33
N LYS A 194 -18.02 -37.58 -35.24
CA LYS A 194 -18.08 -37.25 -36.67
C LYS A 194 -19.55 -37.15 -37.09
N ARG A 195 -19.96 -35.97 -37.55
CA ARG A 195 -21.33 -35.64 -37.97
C ARG A 195 -21.84 -36.73 -38.92
N PRO A 196 -23.08 -37.24 -38.74
CA PRO A 196 -23.68 -38.11 -39.75
C PRO A 196 -23.76 -37.34 -41.07
N ASP A 197 -23.38 -38.00 -42.17
CA ASP A 197 -23.45 -37.45 -43.52
C ASP A 197 -24.94 -37.26 -43.86
N VAL A 198 -25.42 -36.01 -43.81
CA VAL A 198 -26.80 -35.67 -44.18
C VAL A 198 -26.80 -35.07 -45.57
N ASP A 199 -27.60 -35.71 -46.43
CA ASP A 199 -27.75 -35.55 -47.87
C ASP A 199 -27.72 -34.10 -48.40
N MET A 200 -27.00 -33.93 -49.51
CA MET A 200 -26.56 -32.67 -50.15
C MET A 200 -27.67 -32.03 -51.01
N HIS A 201 -28.89 -31.86 -50.46
CA HIS A 201 -30.00 -31.22 -51.19
C HIS A 201 -30.49 -29.90 -50.56
N SER A 202 -30.05 -29.55 -49.35
CA SER A 202 -30.46 -28.30 -48.67
C SER A 202 -29.55 -27.09 -48.96
N HIS A 203 -28.40 -27.29 -49.61
CA HIS A 203 -27.37 -26.26 -49.82
C HIS A 203 -27.68 -25.29 -50.99
N LEU A 204 -28.56 -25.68 -51.91
CA LEU A 204 -28.93 -24.83 -53.06
C LEU A 204 -29.88 -23.70 -52.64
N LEU A 205 -30.85 -23.98 -51.76
CA LEU A 205 -31.76 -22.98 -51.19
C LEU A 205 -31.05 -21.99 -50.25
N PHE A 206 -29.94 -22.42 -49.63
CA PHE A 206 -29.09 -21.52 -48.84
C PHE A 206 -28.34 -20.53 -49.74
N SER A 207 -27.87 -20.94 -50.91
CA SER A 207 -27.13 -20.05 -51.82
C SER A 207 -27.98 -18.91 -52.41
N GLU A 208 -29.27 -19.13 -52.60
CA GLU A 208 -30.21 -18.12 -53.11
C GLU A 208 -30.64 -17.13 -52.02
N SER A 209 -30.76 -17.60 -50.77
CA SER A 209 -30.93 -16.75 -49.58
C SER A 209 -29.74 -15.79 -49.37
N PHE A 210 -28.51 -16.23 -49.59
CA PHE A 210 -27.31 -15.39 -49.42
C PHE A 210 -27.16 -14.30 -50.49
N LYS A 211 -27.68 -14.52 -51.71
CA LYS A 211 -27.69 -13.49 -52.77
C LYS A 211 -28.61 -12.31 -52.39
N ASN A 212 -29.76 -12.60 -51.77
CA ASN A 212 -30.68 -11.59 -51.24
C ASN A 212 -30.10 -10.83 -50.02
N LEU A 213 -29.41 -11.53 -49.12
CA LEU A 213 -28.75 -10.89 -47.96
C LEU A 213 -27.66 -9.90 -48.37
N ARG A 214 -26.90 -10.20 -49.43
CA ARG A 214 -25.86 -9.30 -49.97
C ARG A 214 -26.42 -8.05 -50.65
N GLN A 215 -27.67 -8.11 -51.11
CA GLN A 215 -28.37 -7.00 -51.73
C GLN A 215 -28.95 -6.06 -50.64
N LEU A 216 -29.50 -6.62 -49.56
CA LEU A 216 -29.96 -5.89 -48.38
C LEU A 216 -28.83 -5.16 -47.62
N TYR A 217 -27.63 -5.75 -47.54
CA TYR A 217 -26.45 -5.09 -46.99
C TYR A 217 -25.97 -3.89 -47.83
N ARG A 218 -26.26 -3.88 -49.13
CA ARG A 218 -25.86 -2.80 -50.04
C ARG A 218 -26.79 -1.59 -49.94
N GLU A 219 -28.00 -1.76 -49.41
CA GLU A 219 -29.04 -0.74 -49.29
C GLU A 219 -29.08 -0.03 -47.92
N ASN A 220 -28.11 -0.26 -47.01
CA ASN A 220 -27.98 0.43 -45.72
C ASN A 220 -29.27 0.49 -44.86
N ARG A 221 -30.17 -0.49 -44.99
CA ARG A 221 -31.41 -0.55 -44.19
C ARG A 221 -31.24 -1.19 -42.80
N TRP A 222 -30.02 -1.62 -42.43
CA TRP A 222 -29.71 -2.34 -41.18
C TRP A 222 -29.04 -1.47 -40.11
N ASN A 223 -29.30 -0.16 -40.07
CA ASN A 223 -28.66 0.72 -39.09
C ASN A 223 -29.62 1.40 -38.10
N ASN A 224 -30.87 0.94 -37.97
CA ASN A 224 -31.85 1.59 -37.08
C ASN A 224 -32.34 0.76 -35.89
N GLU A 225 -31.73 -0.39 -35.58
CA GLU A 225 -32.09 -1.15 -34.38
C GLU A 225 -30.84 -1.62 -33.61
N GLY A 226 -30.34 -0.74 -32.74
CA GLY A 226 -29.76 -1.07 -31.44
C GLY A 226 -28.51 -1.95 -31.30
N GLY A 227 -27.93 -2.50 -32.37
CA GLY A 227 -26.81 -3.44 -32.28
C GLY A 227 -25.43 -2.77 -32.30
N LYS A 228 -24.87 -2.40 -31.14
CA LYS A 228 -23.42 -2.09 -31.04
C LYS A 228 -22.63 -3.38 -31.19
N ILE A 229 -22.09 -3.64 -32.38
CA ILE A 229 -21.10 -4.71 -32.59
C ILE A 229 -19.79 -4.24 -31.94
N LEU A 230 -19.47 -4.77 -30.76
CA LEU A 230 -18.12 -4.70 -30.20
C LEU A 230 -17.21 -5.53 -31.11
N THR A 231 -16.30 -4.85 -31.81
CA THR A 231 -15.27 -5.46 -32.66
C THR A 231 -14.19 -6.10 -31.79
N VAL A 232 -14.53 -7.21 -31.12
CA VAL A 232 -13.58 -8.09 -30.43
C VAL A 232 -13.73 -9.48 -31.04
N ARG A 233 -12.64 -10.04 -31.58
CA ARG A 233 -12.65 -11.36 -32.22
C ARG A 233 -12.96 -12.47 -31.19
N ASN A 234 -13.69 -13.50 -31.63
CA ASN A 234 -14.11 -14.70 -30.88
C ASN A 234 -15.27 -14.56 -29.88
N ASN A 235 -16.12 -13.54 -30.00
CA ASN A 235 -17.44 -13.57 -29.35
C ASN A 235 -18.51 -13.93 -30.38
N TYR A 236 -19.22 -15.05 -30.16
CA TYR A 236 -20.39 -15.42 -30.95
C TYR A 236 -21.59 -14.61 -30.46
N CYS A 237 -22.40 -14.09 -31.39
CA CYS A 237 -23.66 -13.45 -31.04
C CYS A 237 -24.62 -14.50 -30.45
N ASN A 238 -24.77 -14.53 -29.13
CA ASN A 238 -25.92 -15.18 -28.53
C ASN A 238 -27.10 -14.23 -28.79
N GLY A 239 -28.03 -14.61 -29.67
CA GLY A 239 -29.17 -13.77 -30.06
C GLY A 239 -30.12 -13.44 -28.90
N ALA A 240 -31.41 -13.23 -29.17
CA ALA A 240 -32.39 -12.90 -28.13
C ALA A 240 -32.38 -13.88 -26.93
N ALA A 241 -32.17 -15.17 -27.17
CA ALA A 241 -32.05 -16.19 -26.13
C ALA A 241 -30.84 -16.01 -25.18
N GLY A 242 -29.77 -15.34 -25.63
CA GLY A 242 -28.61 -15.03 -24.80
C GLY A 242 -28.86 -13.88 -23.84
N ILE A 243 -29.63 -12.89 -24.30
CA ILE A 243 -30.06 -11.74 -23.49
C ILE A 243 -31.02 -12.25 -22.41
N GLU A 244 -32.02 -13.04 -22.79
CA GLU A 244 -32.98 -13.64 -21.85
C GLU A 244 -32.29 -14.54 -20.80
N ALA A 245 -31.30 -15.35 -21.21
CA ALA A 245 -30.52 -16.15 -20.26
C ALA A 245 -29.67 -15.30 -19.31
N SER A 246 -29.12 -14.18 -19.79
CA SER A 246 -28.36 -13.23 -18.96
C SER A 246 -29.24 -12.45 -17.99
N GLU A 247 -30.45 -12.09 -18.41
CA GLU A 247 -31.45 -11.40 -17.59
C GLU A 247 -31.99 -12.34 -16.51
N ALA A 248 -32.31 -13.59 -16.86
CA ALA A 248 -32.70 -14.62 -15.91
C ALA A 248 -31.58 -14.91 -14.87
N ALA A 249 -30.32 -14.93 -15.29
CA ALA A 249 -29.19 -15.07 -14.37
C ALA A 249 -29.03 -13.85 -13.45
N ALA A 250 -29.25 -12.64 -13.97
CA ALA A 250 -29.22 -11.41 -13.19
C ALA A 250 -30.38 -11.34 -12.18
N ASP A 251 -31.57 -11.80 -12.55
CA ASP A 251 -32.73 -11.84 -11.67
C ASP A 251 -32.60 -12.90 -10.58
N LEU A 252 -31.96 -14.05 -10.88
CA LEU A 252 -31.55 -15.01 -9.86
C LEU A 252 -30.53 -14.42 -8.88
N MET A 253 -29.57 -13.62 -9.36
CA MET A 253 -28.63 -12.92 -8.47
C MET A 253 -29.34 -11.90 -7.58
N LYS A 254 -30.25 -11.10 -8.14
CA LYS A 254 -31.07 -10.14 -7.37
C LYS A 254 -31.96 -10.85 -6.34
N ALA A 255 -32.56 -11.99 -6.70
CA ALA A 255 -33.38 -12.79 -5.79
C ALA A 255 -32.54 -13.37 -4.64
N ASN A 256 -31.32 -13.84 -4.93
CA ASN A 256 -30.40 -14.32 -3.89
C ASN A 256 -29.94 -13.19 -2.96
N ILE A 257 -29.73 -11.97 -3.49
CA ILE A 257 -29.42 -10.77 -2.68
C ILE A 257 -30.61 -10.40 -1.80
N ALA A 258 -31.83 -10.34 -2.36
CA ALA A 258 -33.03 -10.03 -1.59
C ALA A 258 -33.34 -11.09 -0.51
N CYS A 259 -33.17 -12.38 -0.83
CA CYS A 259 -33.28 -13.45 0.17
C CYS A 259 -32.20 -13.33 1.24
N LYS A 260 -30.98 -12.92 0.87
CA LYS A 260 -29.89 -12.66 1.83
C LYS A 260 -30.22 -11.48 2.74
N GLU A 261 -30.74 -10.39 2.20
CA GLU A 261 -31.22 -9.22 2.96
C GLU A 261 -32.39 -9.57 3.88
N ILE A 262 -33.30 -10.45 3.47
CA ILE A 262 -34.40 -10.95 4.32
C ILE A 262 -33.87 -11.90 5.42
N THR A 263 -32.89 -12.76 5.11
CA THR A 263 -32.22 -13.57 6.15
C THR A 263 -31.39 -12.73 7.11
N GLU A 264 -30.75 -11.65 6.63
CA GLU A 264 -30.02 -10.71 7.47
C GLU A 264 -30.98 -9.85 8.31
N ALA A 265 -32.13 -9.45 7.77
CA ALA A 265 -33.16 -8.73 8.52
C ALA A 265 -33.86 -9.60 9.59
N THR A 266 -34.10 -10.88 9.30
CA THR A 266 -34.67 -11.84 10.28
C THR A 266 -33.65 -12.28 11.34
N LEU A 267 -32.34 -12.19 11.05
CA LEU A 267 -31.27 -12.42 12.03
C LEU A 267 -30.91 -11.20 12.88
N VAL A 268 -31.43 -10.00 12.57
CA VAL A 268 -31.21 -8.78 13.36
C VAL A 268 -32.22 -8.64 14.51
N GLU A 269 -33.33 -9.40 14.51
CA GLU A 269 -34.36 -9.31 15.55
C GLU A 269 -34.26 -10.33 16.70
N GLU A 270 -33.24 -11.19 16.78
CA GLU A 270 -33.03 -12.01 17.99
C GLU A 270 -31.56 -12.25 18.37
N LYS A 271 -31.26 -11.85 19.62
CA LYS A 271 -30.23 -12.37 20.55
C LYS A 271 -28.77 -12.00 20.26
N ARG A 272 -28.33 -10.88 20.84
CA ARG A 272 -26.91 -10.62 21.12
C ARG A 272 -26.46 -11.46 22.33
N LEU A 273 -26.01 -12.67 22.06
CA LEU A 273 -25.41 -13.54 23.07
C LEU A 273 -24.04 -12.99 23.49
N ALA A 274 -23.86 -12.74 24.79
CA ALA A 274 -22.59 -12.33 25.36
C ALA A 274 -21.61 -13.51 25.38
N THR A 275 -20.49 -13.38 24.68
CA THR A 275 -19.53 -14.47 24.49
C THR A 275 -18.71 -14.82 25.72
N TRP A 276 -18.75 -14.06 26.83
CA TRP A 276 -18.08 -14.45 28.08
C TRP A 276 -18.72 -13.85 29.35
N GLY A 277 -19.16 -14.75 30.24
CA GLY A 277 -19.13 -14.62 31.70
C GLY A 277 -19.89 -13.47 32.36
N SER A 278 -21.20 -13.63 32.58
CA SER A 278 -21.90 -13.31 33.84
C SER A 278 -23.37 -13.69 33.73
N GLU A 279 -23.86 -14.47 34.70
CA GLU A 279 -25.27 -14.78 34.91
C GLU A 279 -26.00 -13.48 35.25
N VAL A 280 -26.62 -12.84 34.25
CA VAL A 280 -27.51 -11.69 34.44
C VAL A 280 -28.82 -12.05 33.73
N PRO A 281 -29.99 -11.97 34.40
CA PRO A 281 -31.25 -12.39 33.82
C PRO A 281 -31.54 -11.66 32.49
N ASP A 282 -31.87 -12.43 31.46
CA ASP A 282 -32.01 -12.01 30.05
C ASP A 282 -33.13 -10.99 29.75
N VAL A 283 -33.87 -10.53 30.77
CA VAL A 283 -34.95 -9.55 30.59
C VAL A 283 -34.85 -8.47 31.66
N LEU A 284 -33.96 -7.51 31.45
CA LEU A 284 -33.92 -6.25 32.18
C LEU A 284 -34.45 -5.14 31.27
N PHE A 285 -35.63 -4.60 31.60
CA PHE A 285 -36.14 -3.38 30.97
C PHE A 285 -35.29 -2.20 31.43
N LEU A 286 -34.34 -1.80 30.59
CA LEU A 286 -33.44 -0.67 30.84
C LEU A 286 -34.16 0.64 30.46
N ASP A 287 -34.16 1.62 31.36
CA ASP A 287 -34.75 2.93 31.10
C ASP A 287 -33.84 3.73 30.15
N GLU A 288 -34.31 4.03 28.94
CA GLU A 288 -33.55 4.77 27.91
C GLU A 288 -32.97 6.10 28.43
N LYS A 289 -33.69 6.79 29.32
CA LYS A 289 -33.26 8.06 29.93
C LYS A 289 -32.06 7.88 30.85
N LYS A 290 -32.04 6.81 31.64
CA LYS A 290 -30.93 6.51 32.57
C LYS A 290 -29.71 6.00 31.83
N LEU A 291 -29.91 5.21 30.76
CA LEU A 291 -28.82 4.78 29.88
C LEU A 291 -28.16 5.98 29.18
N ALA A 292 -28.95 6.95 28.70
CA ALA A 292 -28.42 8.18 28.11
C ALA A 292 -27.64 9.04 29.12
N GLU A 293 -28.09 9.10 30.37
CA GLU A 293 -27.39 9.78 31.46
C GLU A 293 -26.07 9.08 31.82
N ALA A 294 -26.09 7.74 31.93
CA ALA A 294 -24.92 6.90 32.14
C ALA A 294 -23.88 7.09 31.02
N LEU A 295 -24.31 7.14 29.75
CA LEU A 295 -23.44 7.44 28.62
C LEU A 295 -22.79 8.82 28.77
N LYS A 296 -23.54 9.87 29.08
CA LYS A 296 -22.97 11.22 29.25
C LYS A 296 -21.93 11.25 30.37
N ASN A 297 -22.24 10.69 31.53
CA ASN A 297 -21.33 10.63 32.68
C ASN A 297 -20.03 9.88 32.35
N LYS A 298 -20.11 8.81 31.54
CA LYS A 298 -18.93 8.08 31.04
C LYS A 298 -18.04 8.92 30.11
N ASP A 299 -18.62 9.77 29.25
CA ASP A 299 -17.84 10.68 28.40
C ASP A 299 -17.22 11.82 29.20
N ASP A 300 -17.96 12.36 30.16
CA ASP A 300 -17.48 13.40 31.04
C ASP A 300 -16.32 12.88 31.88
N ARG A 301 -16.41 11.67 32.45
CA ARG A 301 -15.29 11.02 33.16
C ARG A 301 -14.07 10.78 32.27
N ARG A 302 -14.25 10.45 30.98
CA ARG A 302 -13.15 10.34 30.01
C ARG A 302 -12.52 11.70 29.69
N ARG A 303 -13.33 12.76 29.63
CA ARG A 303 -12.88 14.14 29.37
C ARG A 303 -12.23 14.77 30.60
N GLU A 304 -12.62 14.33 31.79
CA GLU A 304 -12.08 14.75 33.09
C GLU A 304 -10.81 14.01 33.52
N GLU A 305 -10.04 13.48 32.55
CA GLU A 305 -8.68 12.98 32.75
C GLU A 305 -7.74 14.16 33.09
N LYS A 306 -7.96 14.73 34.28
CA LYS A 306 -7.27 15.89 34.83
C LYS A 306 -6.07 15.39 35.62
N ASP A 307 -4.92 16.00 35.34
CA ASP A 307 -3.65 15.86 36.04
C ASP A 307 -3.83 15.48 37.52
N GLU A 308 -3.12 14.45 37.99
CA GLU A 308 -3.24 13.93 39.36
C GLU A 308 -3.07 15.02 40.43
N ARG A 309 -2.31 16.07 40.09
CA ARG A 309 -2.04 17.25 40.92
C ARG A 309 -3.27 18.14 41.20
N LYS A 310 -4.35 18.00 40.41
CA LYS A 310 -5.60 18.80 40.55
C LYS A 310 -6.77 18.01 41.14
N ARG A 311 -6.58 16.74 41.54
CA ARG A 311 -7.63 15.97 42.22
C ARG A 311 -7.89 16.56 43.61
N LYS A 312 -9.15 16.90 43.89
CA LYS A 312 -9.58 17.48 45.17
C LYS A 312 -9.53 16.39 46.27
N TYR A 313 -9.05 16.72 47.47
CA TYR A 313 -8.70 15.77 48.53
C TYR A 313 -9.87 14.94 49.12
N ASN A 314 -11.10 15.19 48.69
CA ASN A 314 -12.31 14.55 49.19
C ASN A 314 -13.11 13.93 48.03
N VAL A 315 -12.49 13.03 47.25
CA VAL A 315 -13.23 12.19 46.30
C VAL A 315 -13.90 11.08 47.10
N LYS A 316 -15.23 11.07 47.11
CA LYS A 316 -16.02 9.96 47.64
C LYS A 316 -16.30 9.01 46.47
N TRP A 317 -15.87 7.75 46.60
CA TRP A 317 -16.18 6.70 45.62
C TRP A 317 -17.57 6.15 45.94
N ASN A 318 -18.44 6.08 44.94
CA ASN A 318 -19.69 5.32 45.04
C ASN A 318 -19.48 4.04 44.24
N ASP A 319 -19.54 2.89 44.91
CA ASP A 319 -19.27 1.56 44.33
C ASP A 319 -20.53 0.90 43.75
N GLU A 320 -21.68 1.57 43.79
CA GLU A 320 -22.94 1.08 43.23
C GLU A 320 -22.92 1.22 41.71
N VAL A 321 -22.85 0.09 41.00
CA VAL A 321 -22.88 0.05 39.53
C VAL A 321 -24.29 -0.34 39.08
N THR A 322 -24.97 0.54 38.36
CA THR A 322 -26.30 0.26 37.82
C THR A 322 -26.22 -0.64 36.57
N PRO A 323 -27.28 -1.41 36.24
CA PRO A 323 -27.34 -2.18 34.99
C PRO A 323 -27.11 -1.32 33.74
N GLU A 324 -27.63 -0.09 33.74
CA GLU A 324 -27.47 0.90 32.67
C GLU A 324 -26.00 1.38 32.58
N ASP A 325 -25.30 1.54 33.70
CA ASP A 325 -23.87 1.88 33.70
C ASP A 325 -23.02 0.74 33.12
N MET A 326 -23.38 -0.52 33.39
CA MET A 326 -22.71 -1.69 32.79
C MET A 326 -22.93 -1.76 31.29
N GLU A 327 -24.14 -1.44 30.82
CA GLU A 327 -24.44 -1.38 29.39
C GLU A 327 -23.73 -0.21 28.71
N ALA A 328 -23.77 0.99 29.30
CA ALA A 328 -23.02 2.16 28.81
C ALA A 328 -21.51 1.87 28.77
N TYR A 329 -20.99 1.15 29.77
CA TYR A 329 -19.60 0.69 29.78
C TYR A 329 -19.34 -0.31 28.65
N ARG A 330 -20.21 -1.29 28.41
CA ARG A 330 -20.10 -2.27 27.31
C ARG A 330 -20.13 -1.58 25.94
N MET A 331 -21.04 -0.64 25.73
CA MET A 331 -21.18 0.12 24.49
C MET A 331 -19.95 0.98 24.19
N LYS A 332 -19.35 1.59 25.22
CA LYS A 332 -18.17 2.45 25.06
C LYS A 332 -16.83 1.76 25.19
N ARG A 333 -16.80 0.51 25.67
CA ARG A 333 -15.60 -0.34 25.65
C ARG A 333 -15.39 -0.85 24.23
N VAL A 334 -15.16 0.09 23.32
CA VAL A 334 -14.60 -0.20 22.02
C VAL A 334 -13.20 -0.75 22.29
N HIS A 335 -13.00 -2.04 22.00
CA HIS A 335 -11.68 -2.66 22.06
C HIS A 335 -10.79 -1.89 21.10
N GLN A 336 -9.85 -1.09 21.63
CA GLN A 336 -8.81 -0.50 20.80
C GLN A 336 -7.95 -1.58 20.13
N ASP A 337 -8.04 -2.82 20.63
CA ASP A 337 -7.32 -3.99 20.15
C ASP A 337 -8.16 -4.92 19.23
N ASP A 338 -9.31 -4.48 18.70
CA ASP A 338 -10.04 -5.27 17.71
C ASP A 338 -9.52 -4.97 16.28
N PRO A 339 -8.73 -5.88 15.67
CA PRO A 339 -8.13 -5.67 14.35
C PRO A 339 -9.16 -5.65 13.21
N MET A 340 -10.43 -5.99 13.47
CA MET A 340 -11.50 -6.01 12.48
C MET A 340 -12.32 -4.72 12.43
N LYS A 341 -12.17 -3.83 13.42
CA LYS A 341 -12.92 -2.58 13.52
C LYS A 341 -12.74 -1.67 12.30
N ASP A 342 -11.54 -1.63 11.74
CA ASP A 342 -11.23 -0.77 10.58
C ASP A 342 -11.83 -1.29 9.26
N PHE A 343 -12.42 -2.49 9.27
CA PHE A 343 -12.97 -3.15 8.07
C PHE A 343 -14.51 -3.19 8.04
N LEU A 344 -15.17 -2.75 9.11
CA LEU A 344 -16.63 -2.63 9.20
C LEU A 344 -17.02 -1.16 8.95
N HIS A 345 -17.54 -0.88 7.76
CA HIS A 345 -18.18 0.40 7.41
C HIS A 345 -19.69 0.31 7.53
#